data_AF-A0A344TFW0-F1
#
_entry.id   AF-A0A344TFW0-F1
#
_cell.length_a   1.000
_cell.length_b   1.000
_cell.length_c   1.000
_cell.angle_alpha   90.00
_cell.angle_beta   90.00
_cell.angle_gamma   90.00
#
_symmetry.space_group_name_H-M   'P 1'
#
loop_
_entity.id
_entity.type
_entity.pdbx_description
1 polymer ?
#
loop_
_entity_poly.entity_id
_entity_poly.type
_entity_poly.pdbx_seq_one_letter_code
_entity_poly.pdbx_strand_id
1 'polypeptide(L)'
;MLSDIEKCLANVESFVIETTLSTKSYVHLVHKAKKLGYEAILIYFWLEGPSHAIERVARRVRQGGHYIPNEVVIRRYWKGIKNLKELFIPIVDKWVPFDNSDYTEGHPLRIAEKLPDGNVIVENSDIWLKIKDNENN
;
A
#
# COMPACT_ATOMS: atom_id res chain seq x y z
N MET A 1 5.09 7.00 -17.50
CA MET A 1 5.10 6.23 -16.23
C MET A 1 6.03 5.03 -16.30
N LEU A 2 5.71 3.93 -17.01
CA LEU A 2 6.63 2.78 -17.11
C LEU A 2 7.98 3.16 -17.75
N SER A 3 7.95 3.98 -18.80
CA SER A 3 9.14 4.57 -19.42
C SER A 3 10.01 5.36 -18.44
N ASP A 4 9.40 6.03 -17.46
CA ASP A 4 10.09 6.92 -16.53
C ASP A 4 10.71 6.09 -15.40
N ILE A 5 10.01 5.06 -14.94
CA ILE A 5 10.55 4.06 -14.01
C ILE A 5 11.78 3.38 -14.63
N GLU A 6 11.71 2.95 -15.89
CA GLU A 6 12.85 2.34 -16.58
C GLU A 6 14.05 3.29 -16.70
N LYS A 7 13.82 4.58 -16.94
CA LYS A 7 14.89 5.59 -16.94
C LYS A 7 15.52 5.75 -15.56
N CYS A 8 14.72 5.85 -14.50
CA CYS A 8 15.24 5.95 -13.14
C CYS A 8 16.08 4.71 -12.78
N LEU A 9 15.60 3.50 -13.14
CA LEU A 9 16.34 2.25 -12.92
C LEU A 9 17.67 2.23 -13.69
N ALA A 10 17.70 2.72 -14.94
CA ALA A 10 18.90 2.79 -15.75
C ALA A 10 19.93 3.78 -15.18
N ASN A 11 19.47 4.87 -14.58
CA ASN A 11 20.30 5.92 -14.00
C ASN A 11 20.63 5.71 -12.51
N VAL A 12 20.10 4.65 -11.89
CA VAL A 12 20.23 4.40 -10.43
C VAL A 12 19.69 5.57 -9.60
N GLU A 13 18.61 6.18 -10.07
CA GLU A 13 17.92 7.28 -9.38
C GLU A 13 16.80 6.74 -8.48
N SER A 14 16.63 7.34 -7.31
CA SER A 14 15.50 7.05 -6.41
C SER A 14 14.18 7.53 -7.01
N PHE A 15 13.12 6.73 -6.86
CA PHE A 15 11.78 7.08 -7.36
C PHE A 15 10.68 6.51 -6.45
N VAL A 16 9.47 7.05 -6.62
CA VAL A 16 8.26 6.61 -5.89
C VAL A 16 7.16 6.28 -6.90
N ILE A 17 6.38 5.24 -6.59
CA ILE A 17 5.20 4.86 -7.36
C ILE A 17 4.00 4.82 -6.42
N GLU A 18 2.96 5.54 -6.78
CA GLU A 18 1.67 5.44 -6.13
C GLU A 18 0.81 4.38 -6.82
N THR A 19 0.23 3.47 -6.04
CA THR A 19 -0.66 2.42 -6.55
C THR A 19 -1.64 2.00 -5.46
N THR A 20 -2.80 1.47 -5.86
CA THR A 20 -3.73 0.86 -4.90
C THR A 20 -3.28 -0.52 -4.40
N LEU A 21 -2.09 -0.96 -4.84
CA LEU A 21 -1.52 -2.30 -4.61
C LEU A 21 -2.41 -3.47 -5.10
N SER A 22 -3.46 -3.19 -5.88
CA SER A 22 -4.42 -4.20 -6.35
C SER A 22 -3.93 -5.02 -7.57
N THR A 23 -2.79 -4.67 -8.14
CA THR A 23 -2.12 -5.37 -9.25
C THR A 23 -0.84 -6.06 -8.76
N LYS A 24 -0.50 -7.19 -9.39
CA LYS A 24 0.74 -7.94 -9.11
C LYS A 24 1.92 -7.47 -9.96
N SER A 25 1.70 -6.60 -10.95
CA SER A 25 2.72 -6.17 -11.92
C SER A 25 3.97 -5.57 -11.29
N TYR A 26 3.82 -4.92 -10.12
CA TYR A 26 4.95 -4.29 -9.42
C TYR A 26 5.83 -5.27 -8.63
N VAL A 27 5.43 -6.53 -8.47
CA VAL A 27 6.30 -7.55 -7.83
C VAL A 27 7.59 -7.74 -8.63
N HIS A 28 7.48 -7.82 -9.96
CA HIS A 28 8.65 -7.92 -10.83
C HIS A 28 9.55 -6.68 -10.72
N LEU A 29 8.93 -5.50 -10.63
CA LEU A 29 9.67 -4.25 -10.46
C LEU A 29 10.49 -4.24 -9.16
N VAL A 30 9.91 -4.66 -8.04
CA VAL A 30 10.63 -4.74 -6.76
C VAL A 30 11.83 -5.67 -6.88
N HIS A 31 11.67 -6.87 -7.44
CA HIS A 31 12.79 -7.78 -7.65
C HIS A 31 13.87 -7.21 -8.57
N LYS A 32 13.47 -6.53 -9.66
CA LYS A 32 14.41 -5.88 -10.59
C LYS A 32 15.19 -4.76 -9.91
N ALA A 33 14.51 -3.88 -9.18
CA ALA A 33 15.14 -2.79 -8.44
C ALA A 33 16.15 -3.32 -7.41
N LYS A 34 15.77 -4.34 -6.62
CA LYS A 34 16.67 -4.96 -5.63
C LYS A 34 17.93 -5.56 -6.26
N LYS A 35 17.81 -6.20 -7.43
CA LYS A 35 18.98 -6.70 -8.20
C LYS A 35 19.92 -5.58 -8.66
N LEU A 36 19.41 -4.36 -8.81
CA LEU A 36 20.17 -3.17 -9.15
C LEU A 36 20.69 -2.42 -7.91
N GLY A 37 20.54 -2.97 -6.70
CA GLY A 37 21.05 -2.39 -5.47
C GLY A 37 20.09 -1.41 -4.77
N TYR A 38 18.83 -1.32 -5.22
CA TYR A 38 17.84 -0.48 -4.55
C TYR A 38 17.36 -1.10 -3.23
N GLU A 39 17.07 -0.23 -2.27
CA GLU A 39 16.22 -0.56 -1.13
C GLU A 39 14.74 -0.36 -1.52
N ALA A 40 13.92 -1.40 -1.35
CA ALA A 40 12.49 -1.32 -1.59
C ALA A 40 11.73 -0.99 -0.30
N ILE A 41 11.13 0.20 -0.26
CA ILE A 41 10.34 0.69 0.87
C ILE A 41 8.86 0.73 0.48
N LEU A 42 7.99 0.10 1.28
CA LEU A 42 6.54 0.14 1.09
C LEU A 42 5.85 0.93 2.20
N ILE A 43 5.17 2.01 1.83
CA ILE A 43 4.23 2.72 2.70
C ILE A 43 2.82 2.34 2.24
N TYR A 44 2.00 1.86 3.17
CA TYR A 44 0.63 1.41 2.86
C TYR A 44 -0.39 2.13 3.74
N PHE A 45 -1.43 2.69 3.14
CA PHE A 45 -2.53 3.32 3.89
C PHE A 45 -3.73 2.37 3.93
N TRP A 46 -3.96 1.77 5.10
CA TRP A 46 -5.10 0.94 5.38
C TRP A 46 -6.28 1.80 5.86
N LEU A 47 -7.50 1.28 5.68
CA LEU A 47 -8.74 1.85 6.19
C LEU A 47 -9.53 0.74 6.85
N GLU A 48 -10.43 1.06 7.76
CA GLU A 48 -11.22 0.08 8.50
C GLU A 48 -12.11 -0.77 7.61
N GLY A 49 -12.55 -0.20 6.49
CA GLY A 49 -13.37 -0.92 5.53
C GLY A 49 -13.47 -0.23 4.17
N PRO A 50 -14.02 -0.93 3.17
CA PRO A 50 -14.19 -0.38 1.83
C PRO A 50 -15.20 0.79 1.78
N SER A 51 -16.09 0.90 2.78
CA SER A 51 -17.01 2.05 2.94
C SER A 51 -16.26 3.37 3.04
N HIS A 52 -15.18 3.42 3.83
CA HIS A 52 -14.32 4.59 3.95
C HIS A 52 -13.68 4.97 2.61
N ALA A 53 -13.26 3.99 1.80
CA ALA A 53 -12.72 4.25 0.46
C ALA A 53 -13.79 4.81 -0.49
N ILE A 54 -15.02 4.29 -0.43
CA ILE A 54 -16.15 4.78 -1.23
C ILE A 54 -16.47 6.23 -0.85
N GLU A 55 -16.54 6.54 0.45
CA GLU A 55 -16.82 7.89 0.92
C GLU A 55 -15.75 8.88 0.45
N ARG A 56 -14.48 8.49 0.50
CA ARG A 56 -13.36 9.29 -0.02
C ARG A 56 -13.51 9.57 -1.51
N VAL A 57 -13.91 8.58 -2.32
CA VAL A 57 -14.20 8.78 -3.74
C VAL A 57 -15.36 9.75 -3.91
N ALA A 58 -16.46 9.59 -3.17
CA ALA A 58 -17.61 10.48 -3.23
C ALA A 58 -17.24 11.93 -2.88
N ARG A 59 -16.43 12.14 -1.83
CA ARG A 59 -15.93 13.46 -1.43
C ARG A 59 -15.10 14.11 -2.55
N ARG A 60 -14.18 13.36 -3.15
CA ARG A 60 -13.35 13.83 -4.26
C ARG A 60 -14.19 14.19 -5.48
N VAL A 61 -15.22 13.40 -5.81
CA VAL A 61 -16.12 13.68 -6.93
C VAL A 61 -16.89 14.99 -6.70
N ARG A 62 -17.38 15.24 -5.48
CA ARG A 62 -17.98 16.53 -5.12
C ARG A 62 -17.03 17.72 -5.29
N GLN A 63 -15.71 17.48 -5.20
CA GLN A 63 -14.66 18.47 -5.41
C GLN A 63 -14.15 18.51 -6.87
N GLY A 64 -14.85 17.87 -7.81
CA GLY A 64 -14.52 17.90 -9.25
C GLY A 64 -13.56 16.80 -9.73
N GLY A 65 -13.22 15.81 -8.90
CA GLY A 65 -12.38 14.70 -9.32
C GLY A 65 -13.11 13.54 -10.01
N HIS A 66 -12.35 12.54 -10.47
CA HIS A 66 -12.89 11.42 -11.25
C HIS A 66 -13.70 10.43 -10.40
N TYR A 67 -14.83 9.96 -10.94
CA TYR A 67 -15.67 8.91 -10.36
C TYR A 67 -15.07 7.52 -10.59
N ILE A 68 -15.23 6.63 -9.62
CA ILE A 68 -14.87 5.22 -9.73
C ILE A 68 -16.06 4.40 -9.21
N PRO A 69 -16.55 3.39 -9.95
CA PRO A 69 -17.65 2.54 -9.50
C PRO A 69 -17.34 1.87 -8.16
N ASN A 70 -18.36 1.75 -7.29
CA ASN A 70 -18.19 1.19 -5.95
C ASN A 70 -17.68 -0.24 -5.98
N GLU A 71 -18.13 -1.08 -6.92
CA GLU A 71 -17.62 -2.45 -7.04
C GLU A 71 -16.13 -2.49 -7.39
N VAL A 72 -15.63 -1.51 -8.16
CA VAL A 72 -14.21 -1.39 -8.48
C VAL A 72 -13.42 -0.98 -7.25
N VAL A 73 -13.94 -0.04 -6.44
CA VAL A 73 -13.33 0.39 -5.18
C VAL A 73 -13.21 -0.79 -4.21
N ILE A 74 -14.33 -1.49 -3.95
CA ILE A 74 -14.39 -2.65 -3.03
C ILE A 74 -13.42 -3.75 -3.49
N ARG A 75 -13.46 -4.11 -4.78
CA ARG A 75 -12.56 -5.13 -5.34
C ARG A 75 -11.09 -4.74 -5.18
N ARG A 76 -10.73 -3.48 -5.43
CA ARG A 76 -9.34 -3.01 -5.31
C ARG A 76 -8.89 -2.97 -3.86
N TYR A 77 -9.77 -2.58 -2.94
CA TYR A 77 -9.50 -2.55 -1.51
C TYR A 77 -9.06 -3.93 -0.98
N TRP A 78 -9.87 -4.96 -1.21
CA TRP A 78 -9.55 -6.32 -0.75
C TRP A 78 -8.33 -6.91 -1.45
N LYS A 79 -8.18 -6.69 -2.77
CA LYS A 79 -6.99 -7.12 -3.51
C LYS A 79 -5.72 -6.44 -3.01
N GLY A 80 -5.79 -5.18 -2.61
CA GLY A 80 -4.66 -4.43 -2.06
C GLY A 80 -4.15 -5.06 -0.76
N ILE A 81 -5.07 -5.34 0.18
CA ILE A 81 -4.74 -6.01 1.46
C ILE A 81 -4.16 -7.40 1.21
N LYS A 82 -4.78 -8.19 0.33
CA LYS A 82 -4.28 -9.52 -0.03
C LYS A 82 -2.86 -9.45 -0.61
N ASN A 83 -2.62 -8.57 -1.56
CA ASN A 83 -1.31 -8.42 -2.18
C ASN A 83 -0.27 -7.88 -1.19
N LEU A 84 -0.65 -6.95 -0.30
CA LEU A 84 0.23 -6.47 0.77
C LEU A 84 0.79 -7.65 1.58
N LYS A 85 -0.11 -8.48 2.11
CA LYS A 85 0.22 -9.66 2.93
C LYS A 85 1.01 -10.70 2.15
N GLU A 86 0.51 -11.10 1.00
CA GLU A 86 0.99 -12.30 0.30
C GLU A 86 2.19 -12.04 -0.62
N LEU A 87 2.27 -10.85 -1.21
CA LEU A 87 3.22 -10.57 -2.28
C LEU A 87 4.28 -9.56 -1.88
N PHE A 88 3.91 -8.48 -1.19
CA PHE A 88 4.83 -7.36 -0.98
C PHE A 88 5.58 -7.43 0.35
N ILE A 89 4.92 -7.72 1.47
CA ILE A 89 5.58 -7.89 2.78
C ILE A 89 6.79 -8.84 2.71
N PRO A 90 6.75 -9.97 1.99
CA PRO A 90 7.89 -10.88 1.91
C PRO A 90 9.09 -10.37 1.10
N ILE A 91 8.89 -9.45 0.16
CA ILE A 91 9.92 -9.10 -0.84
C ILE A 91 10.54 -7.72 -0.63
N VAL A 92 9.85 -6.81 0.07
CA VAL A 92 10.35 -5.46 0.35
C VAL A 92 11.30 -5.45 1.56
N ASP A 93 12.22 -4.50 1.56
CA ASP A 93 13.22 -4.35 2.63
C ASP A 93 12.56 -3.78 3.88
N LYS A 94 11.83 -2.67 3.70
CA LYS A 94 11.06 -1.98 4.73
C LYS A 94 9.58 -1.89 4.34
N TRP A 95 8.70 -2.03 5.33
CA TRP A 95 7.29 -1.74 5.14
C TRP A 95 6.69 -1.05 6.37
N VAL A 96 5.71 -0.17 6.14
CA VAL A 96 4.96 0.55 7.19
C VAL A 96 3.50 0.73 6.77
N PRO A 97 2.56 -0.12 7.23
CA PRO A 97 1.14 0.16 7.17
C PRO A 97 0.74 1.23 8.19
N PHE A 98 -0.05 2.18 7.74
CA PHE A 98 -0.70 3.19 8.56
C PHE A 98 -2.22 3.00 8.52
N ASP A 99 -2.87 3.16 9.65
CA ASP A 99 -4.30 3.34 9.76
C ASP A 99 -4.64 4.78 9.38
N ASN A 100 -5.45 4.93 8.35
CA ASN A 100 -5.95 6.20 7.88
C ASN A 100 -7.48 6.25 8.00
N SER A 101 -8.08 5.51 8.92
CA SER A 101 -9.55 5.45 9.04
C SER A 101 -10.11 6.72 9.65
N ASP A 102 -9.44 7.25 10.67
CA ASP A 102 -9.86 8.46 11.38
C ASP A 102 -9.10 9.71 10.89
N TYR A 103 -9.83 10.80 10.70
CA TYR A 103 -9.29 12.10 10.34
C TYR A 103 -9.15 13.05 11.56
N THR A 104 -9.69 12.67 12.73
CA THR A 104 -9.65 13.52 13.93
C THR A 104 -8.23 13.67 14.50
N GLU A 105 -7.40 12.63 14.36
CA GLU A 105 -6.00 12.60 14.80
C GLU A 105 -5.07 13.49 13.95
N GLY A 106 -5.58 14.06 12.84
CA GLY A 106 -4.81 14.96 11.96
C GLY A 106 -3.69 14.30 11.16
N HIS A 107 -3.40 13.02 11.40
CA HIS A 107 -2.43 12.21 10.67
C HIS A 107 -2.75 10.71 10.76
N PRO A 108 -2.32 9.89 9.77
CA PRO A 108 -2.45 8.44 9.85
C PRO A 108 -1.61 7.86 11.01
N LEU A 109 -2.19 6.92 11.76
CA LEU A 109 -1.53 6.23 12.86
C LEU A 109 -0.77 5.02 12.36
N ARG A 110 0.47 4.80 12.82
CA ARG A 110 1.24 3.63 12.39
C ARG A 110 0.66 2.36 13.02
N ILE A 111 0.48 1.33 12.19
CA ILE A 111 -0.04 0.02 12.65
C ILE A 111 1.12 -0.88 13.06
N ALA A 112 2.12 -1.00 12.19
CA ALA A 112 3.31 -1.79 12.38
C ALA A 112 4.42 -1.29 11.44
N GLU A 113 5.66 -1.72 11.67
CA GLU A 113 6.82 -1.41 10.85
C GLU A 113 7.79 -2.58 10.84
N LYS A 114 8.31 -2.93 9.66
CA LYS A 114 9.52 -3.75 9.54
C LYS A 114 10.69 -2.86 9.19
N LEU A 115 11.74 -2.91 10.02
CA LEU A 115 13.00 -2.22 9.79
C LEU A 115 13.92 -3.02 8.82
N PRO A 116 14.92 -2.37 8.19
CA PRO A 116 15.83 -3.04 7.27
C PRO A 116 16.64 -4.20 7.89
N ASP A 117 16.83 -4.19 9.21
CA ASP A 117 17.49 -5.26 9.97
C ASP A 117 16.59 -6.50 10.19
N GLY A 118 15.33 -6.43 9.74
CA GLY A 118 14.34 -7.49 9.87
C GLY A 118 13.46 -7.40 11.12
N ASN A 119 13.74 -6.48 12.05
CA ASN A 119 12.92 -6.29 13.24
C ASN A 119 11.53 -5.78 12.88
N VAL A 120 10.51 -6.36 13.51
CA VAL A 120 9.11 -5.95 13.34
C VAL A 120 8.59 -5.34 14.64
N ILE A 121 8.10 -4.11 14.55
CA ILE A 121 7.45 -3.38 15.63
C ILE A 121 5.96 -3.32 15.31
N VAL A 122 5.11 -3.71 16.26
CA VAL A 122 3.65 -3.64 16.12
C VAL A 122 3.13 -2.64 17.14
N GLU A 123 2.53 -1.56 16.68
CA GLU A 123 1.96 -0.50 17.52
C GLU A 123 0.47 -0.73 17.77
N ASN A 124 -0.26 -1.25 16.77
CA ASN A 124 -1.66 -1.63 16.90
C ASN A 124 -1.85 -3.11 16.51
N SER A 125 -1.87 -3.99 17.52
CA SER A 125 -1.99 -5.44 17.31
C SER A 125 -3.32 -5.84 16.67
N ASP A 126 -4.41 -5.17 17.01
CA ASP A 126 -5.75 -5.56 16.55
C ASP A 126 -5.92 -5.31 15.05
N ILE A 127 -5.47 -4.15 14.57
CA ILE A 127 -5.48 -3.85 13.14
C ILE A 127 -4.45 -4.71 12.40
N TRP A 128 -3.29 -4.95 13.02
CA TRP A 128 -2.27 -5.80 12.41
C TRP A 128 -2.78 -7.24 12.19
N LEU A 129 -3.47 -7.80 13.18
CA LEU A 129 -4.14 -9.10 13.05
C LEU A 129 -5.18 -9.06 11.94
N LYS A 130 -6.03 -8.03 11.83
CA LYS A 130 -6.96 -7.89 10.69
C LYS A 130 -6.24 -7.91 9.33
N ILE A 131 -5.09 -7.25 9.20
CA ILE A 131 -4.30 -7.27 7.95
C ILE A 131 -3.74 -8.67 7.65
N LYS A 132 -3.34 -9.42 8.69
CA LYS A 132 -2.73 -10.75 8.57
C LYS A 132 -3.75 -11.88 8.41
N ASP A 133 -4.90 -11.77 9.06
CA ASP A 133 -5.90 -12.83 9.26
C ASP A 133 -7.11 -12.70 8.33
N ASN A 134 -7.12 -11.78 7.36
CA ASN A 134 -8.17 -11.71 6.35
C ASN A 134 -8.15 -12.94 5.41
N GLU A 135 -8.48 -14.11 5.95
CA GLU A 135 -9.10 -15.22 5.27
C GLU A 135 -10.59 -14.86 5.12
N ASN A 136 -10.92 -14.32 3.94
CA ASN A 136 -12.24 -14.32 3.31
C ASN A 136 -13.47 -14.26 4.24
N ASN A 137 -14.10 -13.08 4.31
CA ASN A 137 -15.55 -13.01 4.42
C ASN A 137 -16.12 -12.98 2.99
#